data_AF-A0A0E0QYJ1-F1
#
_entry.id   AF-A0A0E0QYJ1-F1
#
_cell.length_a   1.000
_cell.length_b   1.000
_cell.length_c   1.000
_cell.angle_alpha   90.00
_cell.angle_beta   90.00
_cell.angle_gamma   90.00
#
_symmetry.space_group_name_H-M   'P 1'
#
loop_
_entity.id
_entity.type
_entity.pdbx_description
1 polymer ?
#
loop_
_entity_poly.entity_id
_entity_poly.type
_entity_poly.pdbx_seq_one_letter_code
_entity_poly.pdbx_strand_id
1 'polypeptide(L)'
;MDNWIAFDVSDGLADYVLTNQDATAQDIILVSSENETVVSMGGFSVKKHHLSCLLSKNEWVNDDVISAYIHCIKEAQSKTDKKVYYENPFLIAMLQRDAVYIQGVQKHLDIITRRQDLPSHEWIDLNVVTWPIIEQLQVKIQLDGSSCGLFMLKFMEFFTGDKFSHPVTQKDIELFRYKLAGILLCWKTNMAAEASDVEQVEDTDNEDDVVIVGSRQRERWDMKESKVHSATNDHKYSSLLSVVSAMSLQELIGGLFQYIQQINCAETLENIWVQSSRPHTIKLSLKTLQSVLNDGPLDRNCFNMAIRKFMYENVQSLHKTSEAITKHCLDLQFWTATGFGISPMFHKDIDLAGSVGSWSKIHHEVAKCKSILIPVCAVGSYILVILDQESRTLYLLDPNPLNPIYENNPTMRYTKKLLNITNYFNRAMCVACPGSRWTEDIDLWRHIYVTNPVADSNLSGCLVHLFMRSWKDGALHLPSFKDVDELRKQFLLHLLMYEQNECASNVPSGARDFLHCIANAKH
;
A
#
# COMPACT_ATOMS: atom_id res chain seq x y z
N MET A 1 -18.26 -27.84 27.54
CA MET A 1 -18.72 -26.50 27.15
C MET A 1 -17.98 -26.03 25.91
N ASP A 2 -18.48 -26.15 24.71
CA ASP A 2 -19.29 -27.16 24.02
C ASP A 2 -19.03 -26.89 22.52
N ASN A 3 -19.36 -27.87 21.69
CA ASN A 3 -19.15 -27.88 20.25
C ASN A 3 -19.55 -26.56 19.57
N TRP A 4 -18.61 -25.97 18.82
CA TRP A 4 -18.89 -24.88 17.90
C TRP A 4 -19.79 -25.45 16.79
N ILE A 5 -20.99 -24.90 16.65
CA ILE A 5 -21.91 -25.29 15.57
C ILE A 5 -21.43 -24.55 14.32
N ALA A 6 -21.08 -25.29 13.29
CA ALA A 6 -20.74 -24.73 11.98
C ALA A 6 -21.93 -23.89 11.47
N PHE A 7 -21.68 -22.63 11.15
CA PHE A 7 -22.70 -21.77 10.54
C PHE A 7 -23.00 -22.23 9.11
N ASP A 8 -24.29 -22.35 8.77
CA ASP A 8 -24.75 -22.54 7.39
C ASP A 8 -25.82 -21.50 7.09
N VAL A 9 -25.64 -20.74 6.00
CA VAL A 9 -26.52 -19.63 5.58
C VAL A 9 -27.81 -20.23 5.02
N SER A 10 -28.68 -20.72 5.90
CA SER A 10 -29.97 -21.33 5.52
C SER A 10 -31.17 -20.44 5.86
N ASP A 11 -30.98 -19.42 6.72
CA ASP A 11 -32.00 -18.39 7.00
C ASP A 11 -31.32 -17.07 7.38
N GLY A 12 -31.20 -16.14 6.44
CA GLY A 12 -30.53 -14.85 6.69
C GLY A 12 -31.26 -13.93 7.67
N LEU A 13 -32.47 -14.29 8.13
CA LEU A 13 -33.12 -13.62 9.28
C LEU A 13 -32.48 -14.00 10.62
N ALA A 14 -31.84 -15.17 10.71
CA ALA A 14 -31.10 -15.59 11.90
C ALA A 14 -29.86 -14.71 12.16
N ASP A 15 -29.40 -13.97 11.16
CA ASP A 15 -28.26 -13.06 11.25
C ASP A 15 -28.56 -11.80 12.09
N TYR A 16 -29.82 -11.59 12.46
CA TYR A 16 -30.24 -10.48 13.34
C TYR A 16 -30.48 -10.94 14.79
N VAL A 17 -30.23 -12.21 15.12
CA VAL A 17 -30.38 -12.74 16.47
C VAL A 17 -29.01 -13.06 17.05
N LEU A 18 -28.60 -12.32 18.08
CA LEU A 18 -27.34 -12.57 18.79
C LEU A 18 -27.45 -13.79 19.71
N THR A 19 -26.41 -14.61 19.70
CA THR A 19 -26.24 -15.82 20.49
C THR A 19 -25.01 -15.70 21.39
N ASN A 20 -24.86 -16.60 22.35
CA ASN A 20 -23.67 -16.65 23.21
C ASN A 20 -22.37 -16.89 22.41
N GLN A 21 -22.46 -17.57 21.26
CA GLN A 21 -21.31 -17.76 20.35
C GLN A 21 -20.86 -16.44 19.74
N ASP A 22 -21.80 -15.55 19.38
CA ASP A 22 -21.47 -14.24 18.82
C ASP A 22 -20.79 -13.34 19.86
N ALA A 23 -21.22 -13.40 21.12
CA ALA A 23 -20.54 -12.72 22.22
C ALA A 23 -19.12 -13.27 22.45
N THR A 24 -18.96 -14.59 22.43
CA THR A 24 -17.65 -15.24 22.57
C THR A 24 -16.70 -14.85 21.43
N ALA A 25 -17.20 -14.74 20.19
CA ALA A 25 -16.41 -14.29 19.05
C ALA A 25 -15.89 -12.85 19.22
N GLN A 26 -16.71 -11.96 19.80
CA GLN A 26 -16.28 -10.60 20.13
C GLN A 26 -15.20 -10.58 21.21
N ASP A 27 -15.35 -11.40 22.25
CA ASP A 27 -14.34 -11.54 23.30
C ASP A 27 -13.00 -12.04 22.74
N ILE A 28 -13.01 -12.99 21.80
CA ILE A 28 -11.81 -13.45 21.10
C ILE A 28 -11.13 -12.28 20.37
N ILE A 29 -11.87 -11.49 19.59
CA ILE A 29 -11.30 -10.32 18.88
C ILE A 29 -10.70 -9.32 19.87
N LEU A 30 -11.34 -9.12 21.03
CA LEU A 30 -10.87 -8.20 22.07
C LEU A 30 -9.56 -8.64 22.72
N VAL A 31 -9.38 -9.95 22.95
CA VAL A 31 -8.20 -10.48 23.66
C VAL A 31 -7.04 -10.88 22.72
N SER A 32 -7.31 -11.09 21.43
CA SER A 32 -6.28 -11.40 20.44
C SER A 32 -5.29 -10.25 20.23
N SER A 33 -4.06 -10.59 19.88
CA SER A 33 -3.02 -9.60 19.58
C SER A 33 -3.27 -8.90 18.23
N GLU A 34 -2.87 -7.63 18.09
CA GLU A 34 -3.21 -6.81 16.91
C GLU A 34 -2.90 -7.47 15.55
N ASN A 35 -1.81 -8.23 15.47
CA ASN A 35 -1.35 -8.84 14.22
C ASN A 35 -1.73 -10.32 14.07
N GLU A 36 -2.46 -10.87 15.03
CA GLU A 36 -2.94 -12.26 15.03
C GLU A 36 -3.98 -12.47 13.94
N THR A 37 -3.84 -13.56 13.18
CA THR A 37 -4.84 -14.01 12.23
C THR A 37 -5.96 -14.72 12.98
N VAL A 38 -7.15 -14.14 12.98
CA VAL A 38 -8.32 -14.67 13.70
C VAL A 38 -9.28 -15.42 12.76
N VAL A 39 -9.23 -15.11 11.46
CA VAL A 39 -10.00 -15.82 10.43
C VAL A 39 -9.09 -16.14 9.25
N SER A 40 -9.09 -17.40 8.82
CA SER A 40 -8.31 -17.91 7.69
C SER A 40 -9.18 -18.86 6.86
N MET A 41 -9.71 -18.39 5.73
CA MET A 41 -10.59 -19.20 4.87
C MET A 41 -10.48 -18.75 3.41
N GLY A 42 -10.50 -19.70 2.46
CA GLY A 42 -10.53 -19.37 1.03
C GLY A 42 -9.38 -18.49 0.52
N GLY A 43 -8.21 -18.53 1.17
CA GLY A 43 -7.09 -17.63 0.90
C GLY A 43 -7.20 -16.22 1.53
N PHE A 44 -8.30 -15.91 2.21
CA PHE A 44 -8.46 -14.72 3.03
C PHE A 44 -7.81 -14.95 4.40
N SER A 45 -6.94 -14.03 4.83
CA SER A 45 -6.35 -13.97 6.17
C SER A 45 -6.75 -12.65 6.81
N VAL A 46 -7.69 -12.71 7.76
CA VAL A 46 -8.23 -11.54 8.45
C VAL A 46 -7.65 -11.51 9.86
N LYS A 47 -7.00 -10.40 10.18
CA LYS A 47 -6.34 -10.19 11.47
C LYS A 47 -7.24 -9.47 12.46
N LYS A 48 -6.89 -9.53 13.75
CA LYS A 48 -7.62 -8.85 14.83
C LYS A 48 -7.89 -7.36 14.53
N HIS A 49 -6.89 -6.62 14.05
CA HIS A 49 -7.07 -5.20 13.74
C HIS A 49 -8.07 -4.94 12.60
N HIS A 50 -8.24 -5.87 11.65
CA HIS A 50 -9.27 -5.76 10.62
C HIS A 50 -10.69 -5.95 11.21
N LEU A 51 -10.83 -6.87 12.16
CA LEU A 51 -12.12 -7.22 12.79
C LEU A 51 -12.56 -6.23 13.88
N SER A 52 -11.65 -5.40 14.38
CA SER A 52 -11.94 -4.45 15.46
C SER A 52 -13.08 -3.48 15.10
N CYS A 53 -13.26 -3.18 13.80
CA CYS A 53 -14.39 -2.39 13.29
C CYS A 53 -15.78 -2.98 13.59
N LEU A 54 -15.88 -4.28 13.87
CA LEU A 54 -17.14 -4.94 14.22
C LEU A 54 -17.54 -4.73 15.69
N LEU A 55 -16.60 -4.28 16.53
CA LEU A 55 -16.83 -4.06 17.96
C LEU A 55 -17.50 -2.70 18.24
N SER A 56 -17.45 -1.78 17.27
CA SER A 56 -18.00 -0.42 17.39
C SER A 56 -19.00 -0.13 16.27
N LYS A 57 -20.17 0.41 16.63
CA LYS A 57 -21.22 0.77 15.66
C LYS A 57 -20.83 1.91 14.71
N ASN A 58 -19.87 2.75 15.11
CA ASN A 58 -19.49 3.95 14.38
C ASN A 58 -18.28 3.74 13.45
N GLU A 59 -17.67 2.55 13.46
CA GLU A 59 -16.48 2.28 12.66
C GLU A 59 -16.84 1.74 11.26
N TRP A 60 -16.11 2.19 10.25
CA TRP A 60 -16.26 1.70 8.89
C TRP A 60 -15.78 0.25 8.82
N VAL A 61 -16.57 -0.61 8.17
CA VAL A 61 -16.20 -2.03 8.05
C VAL A 61 -15.02 -2.19 7.11
N ASN A 62 -14.02 -2.94 7.54
CA ASN A 62 -12.80 -3.18 6.77
C ASN A 62 -13.06 -4.07 5.54
N ASP A 63 -12.40 -3.77 4.42
CA ASP A 63 -12.55 -4.49 3.15
C ASP A 63 -12.25 -5.99 3.26
N ASP A 64 -11.29 -6.39 4.10
CA ASP A 64 -10.96 -7.80 4.32
C ASP A 64 -12.12 -8.55 5.00
N VAL A 65 -12.86 -7.86 5.88
CA VAL A 65 -14.06 -8.41 6.55
C VAL A 65 -15.21 -8.56 5.55
N ILE A 66 -15.46 -7.54 4.72
CA ILE A 66 -16.46 -7.60 3.64
C ILE A 66 -16.14 -8.75 2.67
N SER A 67 -14.88 -8.84 2.25
CA SER A 67 -14.43 -9.86 1.30
C SER A 67 -14.56 -11.28 1.87
N ALA A 68 -14.22 -11.45 3.15
CA ALA A 68 -14.37 -12.71 3.86
C ALA A 68 -15.86 -13.15 3.93
N TYR A 69 -16.78 -12.23 4.21
CA TYR A 69 -18.21 -12.57 4.21
C TYR A 69 -18.77 -12.86 2.82
N ILE A 70 -18.34 -12.13 1.78
CA ILE A 70 -18.70 -12.45 0.39
C ILE A 70 -18.24 -13.88 0.05
N HIS A 71 -17.07 -14.30 0.53
CA HIS A 71 -16.62 -15.69 0.38
C HIS A 71 -17.56 -16.68 1.08
N CYS A 72 -18.01 -16.39 2.30
CA CYS A 72 -19.01 -17.20 3.00
C CYS A 72 -20.32 -17.34 2.19
N ILE A 73 -20.85 -16.25 1.64
CA ILE A 73 -22.04 -16.27 0.77
C ILE A 73 -21.80 -17.15 -0.46
N LYS A 74 -20.67 -16.98 -1.14
CA LYS A 74 -20.30 -17.80 -2.31
C LYS A 74 -20.27 -19.30 -1.97
N GLU A 75 -19.65 -19.66 -0.85
CA GLU A 75 -19.52 -21.06 -0.43
C GLU A 75 -20.89 -21.66 -0.07
N ALA A 76 -21.75 -20.91 0.62
CA ALA A 76 -23.12 -21.35 0.93
C ALA A 76 -23.97 -21.55 -0.33
N GLN A 77 -23.98 -20.56 -1.24
CA GLN A 77 -24.82 -20.57 -2.43
C GLN A 77 -24.37 -21.56 -3.51
N SER A 78 -23.08 -21.92 -3.54
CA SER A 78 -22.54 -22.96 -4.43
C SER A 78 -23.25 -24.32 -4.30
N LYS A 79 -23.97 -24.53 -3.18
CA LYS A 79 -24.70 -25.76 -2.87
C LYS A 79 -26.18 -25.71 -3.26
N THR A 80 -26.76 -24.54 -3.54
CA THR A 80 -28.22 -24.34 -3.66
C THR A 80 -28.68 -23.80 -5.02
N ASP A 81 -27.95 -22.89 -5.67
CA ASP A 81 -28.26 -22.43 -7.04
C ASP A 81 -27.04 -21.78 -7.73
N LYS A 82 -26.70 -22.21 -8.95
CA LYS A 82 -25.49 -21.77 -9.69
C LYS A 82 -25.70 -20.49 -10.52
N LYS A 83 -26.75 -19.72 -10.27
CA LYS A 83 -27.21 -18.63 -11.15
C LYS A 83 -26.71 -17.23 -10.77
N VAL A 84 -26.09 -17.06 -9.60
CA VAL A 84 -25.62 -15.76 -9.11
C VAL A 84 -24.10 -15.72 -9.04
N TYR A 85 -23.52 -14.67 -9.60
CA TYR A 85 -22.09 -14.41 -9.58
C TYR A 85 -21.79 -13.23 -8.64
N TYR A 86 -20.99 -13.47 -7.59
CA TYR A 86 -20.59 -12.44 -6.64
C TYR A 86 -19.17 -11.97 -6.94
N GLU A 87 -18.93 -10.66 -6.91
CA GLU A 87 -17.62 -10.07 -7.16
C GLU A 87 -17.23 -9.10 -6.04
N ASN A 88 -15.92 -8.91 -5.84
CA ASN A 88 -15.44 -7.98 -4.83
C ASN A 88 -15.66 -6.53 -5.29
N PRO A 89 -16.26 -5.65 -4.45
CA PRO A 89 -16.48 -4.24 -4.80
C PRO A 89 -15.19 -3.49 -5.19
N PHE A 90 -14.04 -3.92 -4.67
CA PHE A 90 -12.75 -3.36 -5.01
C PHE A 90 -12.43 -3.42 -6.52
N LEU A 91 -12.77 -4.54 -7.18
CA LEU A 91 -12.49 -4.72 -8.61
C LEU A 91 -13.29 -3.72 -9.47
N ILE A 92 -14.54 -3.48 -9.13
CA ILE A 92 -15.40 -2.53 -9.85
C ILE A 92 -14.92 -1.10 -9.65
N ALA A 93 -14.49 -0.72 -8.44
CA ALA A 93 -13.91 0.59 -8.17
C ALA A 93 -12.65 0.84 -9.04
N MET A 94 -11.83 -0.19 -9.25
CA MET A 94 -10.66 -0.10 -10.12
C MET A 94 -10.96 -0.04 -11.62
N LEU A 95 -12.04 -0.68 -12.06
CA LEU A 95 -12.43 -0.71 -13.48
C LEU A 95 -13.28 0.48 -13.90
N GLN A 96 -13.81 1.24 -12.93
CA GLN A 96 -14.52 2.49 -13.19
C GLN A 96 -13.59 3.41 -13.99
N ARG A 97 -14.07 4.02 -15.06
CA ARG A 97 -13.47 5.22 -15.68
C ARG A 97 -14.52 6.32 -15.58
N ASP A 98 -14.11 7.52 -15.23
CA ASP A 98 -14.96 8.72 -15.23
C ASP A 98 -16.19 8.70 -14.31
N ALA A 99 -16.09 8.03 -13.16
CA ALA A 99 -17.10 8.00 -12.11
C ALA A 99 -18.46 7.34 -12.47
N VAL A 100 -18.55 6.58 -13.57
CA VAL A 100 -19.78 5.83 -13.93
C VAL A 100 -19.65 4.34 -13.58
N TYR A 101 -20.31 3.90 -12.50
CA TYR A 101 -20.25 2.51 -12.03
C TYR A 101 -20.64 1.49 -13.10
N ILE A 102 -21.65 1.79 -13.93
CA ILE A 102 -22.11 0.91 -15.02
C ILE A 102 -21.01 0.67 -16.07
N GLN A 103 -20.17 1.66 -16.37
CA GLN A 103 -19.07 1.48 -17.31
C GLN A 103 -17.98 0.55 -16.76
N GLY A 104 -17.71 0.62 -15.45
CA GLY A 104 -16.80 -0.31 -14.78
C GLY A 104 -17.30 -1.75 -14.87
N VAL A 105 -18.60 -1.96 -14.66
CA VAL A 105 -19.27 -3.26 -14.84
C VAL A 105 -19.20 -3.73 -16.29
N GLN A 106 -19.48 -2.86 -17.27
CA GLN A 106 -19.36 -3.21 -18.69
C GLN A 106 -17.94 -3.67 -19.03
N LYS A 107 -16.92 -2.93 -18.60
CA LYS A 107 -15.52 -3.29 -18.86
C LYS A 107 -15.16 -4.64 -18.25
N HIS A 108 -15.67 -4.93 -17.05
CA HIS A 108 -15.49 -6.24 -16.42
C HIS A 108 -16.07 -7.36 -17.27
N LEU A 109 -17.32 -7.22 -17.73
CA LEU A 109 -17.99 -8.19 -18.59
C LEU A 109 -17.23 -8.37 -19.91
N ASP A 110 -16.83 -7.28 -20.57
CA ASP A 110 -16.07 -7.33 -21.84
C ASP A 110 -14.78 -8.15 -21.70
N ILE A 111 -14.07 -8.00 -20.58
CA ILE A 111 -12.82 -8.73 -20.31
C ILE A 111 -13.09 -10.23 -20.15
N ILE A 112 -14.11 -10.59 -19.37
CA ILE A 112 -14.45 -12.00 -19.13
C ILE A 112 -14.98 -12.66 -20.42
N THR A 113 -15.82 -11.96 -21.20
CA THR A 113 -16.35 -12.46 -22.48
C THR A 113 -15.24 -12.72 -23.49
N ARG A 114 -14.25 -11.81 -23.62
CA ARG A 114 -13.11 -11.98 -24.54
C ARG A 114 -12.30 -13.24 -24.24
N ARG A 115 -12.21 -13.65 -22.97
CA ARG A 115 -11.42 -14.81 -22.55
C ARG A 115 -12.16 -16.13 -22.66
N GLN A 116 -13.47 -16.13 -22.96
CA GLN A 116 -14.32 -17.31 -22.83
C GLN A 116 -14.30 -17.91 -21.40
N ASP A 117 -13.92 -17.09 -20.40
CA ASP A 117 -13.84 -17.48 -18.99
C ASP A 117 -15.24 -17.51 -18.33
N LEU A 118 -16.26 -16.96 -19.00
CA LEU A 118 -17.65 -17.16 -18.62
C LEU A 118 -17.99 -18.64 -18.83
N PRO A 119 -18.47 -19.35 -17.79
CA PRO A 119 -19.21 -20.59 -17.98
C PRO A 119 -20.33 -20.34 -18.99
N SER A 120 -20.82 -21.38 -19.69
CA SER A 120 -21.97 -21.22 -20.59
C SER A 120 -23.08 -20.42 -19.89
N HIS A 121 -23.31 -19.19 -20.36
CA HIS A 121 -24.24 -18.27 -19.73
C HIS A 121 -25.51 -18.19 -20.56
N GLU A 122 -26.63 -17.92 -19.88
CA GLU A 122 -27.94 -17.76 -20.53
C GLU A 122 -28.26 -16.27 -20.81
N TRP A 123 -27.32 -15.37 -20.52
CA TRP A 123 -27.51 -13.92 -20.74
C TRP A 123 -27.63 -13.62 -22.23
N ILE A 124 -28.76 -13.02 -22.62
CA ILE A 124 -29.12 -12.71 -24.01
C ILE A 124 -28.38 -11.46 -24.51
N ASP A 125 -28.11 -10.53 -23.60
CA ASP A 125 -27.37 -9.31 -23.83
C ASP A 125 -26.30 -9.17 -22.73
N LEU A 126 -25.15 -8.59 -23.06
CA LEU A 126 -24.06 -8.29 -22.12
C LEU A 126 -23.69 -6.79 -22.15
N ASN A 127 -24.42 -5.97 -22.92
CA ASN A 127 -24.24 -4.53 -22.99
C ASN A 127 -25.06 -3.82 -21.90
N VAL A 128 -24.61 -3.94 -20.66
CA VAL A 128 -25.28 -3.38 -19.46
C VAL A 128 -25.42 -1.86 -19.51
N VAL A 129 -24.64 -1.16 -20.34
CA VAL A 129 -24.78 0.30 -20.54
C VAL A 129 -26.11 0.67 -21.20
N THR A 130 -26.70 -0.25 -21.97
CA THR A 130 -27.99 -0.03 -22.66
C THR A 130 -29.20 -0.50 -21.87
N TRP A 131 -28.99 -1.09 -20.69
CA TRP A 131 -30.06 -1.69 -19.91
C TRP A 131 -30.90 -0.65 -19.18
N PRO A 132 -32.21 -0.91 -18.97
CA PRO A 132 -33.03 -0.07 -18.12
C PRO A 132 -32.54 -0.12 -16.67
N ILE A 133 -32.38 1.06 -16.06
CA ILE A 133 -32.01 1.18 -14.65
C ILE A 133 -33.29 1.26 -13.81
N ILE A 134 -33.45 0.32 -12.88
CA ILE A 134 -34.59 0.25 -11.96
C ILE A 134 -34.10 0.53 -10.54
N GLU A 135 -34.60 1.61 -9.94
CA GLU A 135 -34.27 1.96 -8.55
C GLU A 135 -35.17 1.21 -7.56
N GLN A 136 -34.58 0.28 -6.80
CA GLN A 136 -35.29 -0.54 -5.82
C GLN A 136 -35.44 0.14 -4.45
N LEU A 137 -34.54 1.07 -4.12
CA LEU A 137 -34.51 1.76 -2.83
C LEU A 137 -35.06 3.18 -2.98
N GLN A 138 -36.33 3.38 -2.68
CA GLN A 138 -37.02 4.66 -2.82
C GLN A 138 -36.95 5.55 -1.57
N VAL A 139 -36.48 5.00 -0.45
CA VAL A 139 -36.42 5.68 0.85
C VAL A 139 -35.05 5.46 1.47
N LYS A 140 -34.54 6.48 2.15
CA LYS A 140 -33.32 6.39 2.93
C LYS A 140 -33.53 5.43 4.11
N ILE A 141 -32.85 4.28 4.06
CA ILE A 141 -32.87 3.25 5.12
C ILE A 141 -31.61 3.24 5.99
N GLN A 142 -30.49 3.72 5.45
CA GLN A 142 -29.24 3.88 6.20
C GLN A 142 -29.22 5.25 6.90
N LEU A 143 -29.01 5.24 8.21
CA LEU A 143 -29.06 6.43 9.07
C LEU A 143 -27.67 6.90 9.54
N ASP A 144 -26.64 6.08 9.37
CA ASP A 144 -25.24 6.40 9.66
C ASP A 144 -24.38 6.43 8.38
N GLY A 145 -23.07 6.72 8.51
CA GLY A 145 -22.11 6.56 7.40
C GLY A 145 -21.35 5.23 7.44
N SER A 146 -21.15 4.67 8.63
CA SER A 146 -20.24 3.55 8.92
C SER A 146 -20.78 2.17 8.53
N SER A 147 -22.08 2.04 8.29
CA SER A 147 -22.74 0.75 8.07
C SER A 147 -23.04 0.44 6.61
N CYS A 148 -22.61 1.28 5.66
CA CYS A 148 -22.86 1.08 4.22
C CYS A 148 -22.39 -0.30 3.71
N GLY A 149 -21.21 -0.76 4.14
CA GLY A 149 -20.68 -2.08 3.77
C GLY A 149 -21.58 -3.24 4.24
N LEU A 150 -22.17 -3.13 5.43
CA LEU A 150 -23.07 -4.14 5.98
C LEU A 150 -24.41 -4.18 5.25
N PHE A 151 -24.96 -3.02 4.90
CA PHE A 151 -26.14 -2.91 4.04
C PHE A 151 -25.88 -3.59 2.68
N MET A 152 -24.73 -3.32 2.05
CA MET A 152 -24.35 -3.94 0.78
C MET A 152 -24.30 -5.47 0.87
N LEU A 153 -23.74 -6.03 1.94
CA LEU A 153 -23.71 -7.48 2.16
C LEU A 153 -25.12 -8.08 2.25
N LYS A 154 -26.03 -7.44 3.00
CA LYS A 154 -27.42 -7.90 3.10
C LYS A 154 -28.22 -7.69 1.83
N PHE A 155 -27.95 -6.65 1.05
CA PHE A 155 -28.54 -6.50 -0.27
C PHE A 155 -28.11 -7.64 -1.20
N MET A 156 -26.83 -8.01 -1.20
CA MET A 156 -26.34 -9.15 -1.99
C MET A 156 -26.99 -10.47 -1.59
N GLU A 157 -27.19 -10.69 -0.29
CA GLU A 157 -27.79 -11.93 0.23
C GLU A 157 -29.30 -12.02 -0.03
N PHE A 158 -30.04 -10.91 0.11
CA PHE A 158 -31.50 -10.92 0.02
C PHE A 158 -32.07 -10.65 -1.36
N PHE A 159 -31.26 -10.19 -2.32
CA PHE A 159 -31.73 -9.91 -3.66
C PHE A 159 -32.02 -11.20 -4.44
N THR A 160 -33.26 -11.38 -4.89
CA THR A 160 -33.71 -12.58 -5.60
C THR A 160 -33.58 -12.48 -7.13
N GLY A 161 -33.10 -11.35 -7.65
CA GLY A 161 -32.98 -11.06 -9.07
C GLY A 161 -33.91 -9.94 -9.56
N ASP A 162 -35.07 -9.77 -8.93
CA ASP A 162 -36.08 -8.76 -9.27
C ASP A 162 -36.46 -7.84 -8.08
N LYS A 163 -36.33 -8.35 -6.85
CA LYS A 163 -36.66 -7.65 -5.61
C LYS A 163 -35.84 -8.19 -4.43
N PHE A 164 -36.00 -7.56 -3.27
CA PHE A 164 -35.49 -8.10 -2.02
C PHE A 164 -36.48 -9.09 -1.42
N SER A 165 -35.99 -10.23 -0.95
CA SER A 165 -36.77 -11.23 -0.23
C SER A 165 -37.30 -10.71 1.11
N HIS A 166 -36.54 -9.83 1.77
CA HIS A 166 -36.87 -9.25 3.07
C HIS A 166 -36.46 -7.77 3.13
N PRO A 167 -37.21 -6.91 3.85
CA PRO A 167 -36.78 -5.54 4.12
C PRO A 167 -35.58 -5.54 5.08
N VAL A 168 -34.62 -4.66 4.84
CA VAL A 168 -33.45 -4.46 5.71
C VAL A 168 -33.59 -3.11 6.41
N THR A 169 -33.54 -3.09 7.75
CA THR A 169 -33.59 -1.86 8.54
C THR A 169 -32.23 -1.52 9.15
N GLN A 170 -32.06 -0.27 9.60
CA GLN A 170 -30.87 0.14 10.35
C GLN A 170 -30.63 -0.71 11.61
N LYS A 171 -31.70 -1.10 12.32
CA LYS A 171 -31.61 -1.92 13.53
C LYS A 171 -31.10 -3.33 13.23
N ASP A 172 -31.53 -3.89 12.10
CA ASP A 172 -31.06 -5.21 11.65
C ASP A 172 -29.56 -5.15 11.35
N ILE A 173 -29.09 -4.08 10.72
CA ILE A 173 -27.67 -3.86 10.42
C ILE A 173 -26.83 -3.64 11.68
N GLU A 174 -27.35 -2.95 12.69
CA GLU A 174 -26.69 -2.81 13.99
C GLU A 174 -26.46 -4.17 14.66
N LEU A 175 -27.45 -5.07 14.60
CA LEU A 175 -27.33 -6.43 15.15
C LEU A 175 -26.41 -7.29 14.29
N PHE A 176 -26.54 -7.19 12.96
CA PHE A 176 -25.72 -7.94 12.03
C PHE A 176 -24.23 -7.62 12.16
N ARG A 177 -23.86 -6.37 12.46
CA ARG A 177 -22.45 -5.99 12.72
C ARG A 177 -21.81 -6.90 13.76
N TYR A 178 -22.50 -7.10 14.88
CA TYR A 178 -22.04 -7.94 16.00
C TYR A 178 -22.10 -9.42 15.65
N LYS A 179 -23.13 -9.83 14.91
CA LYS A 179 -23.28 -11.20 14.39
C LYS A 179 -22.14 -11.60 13.45
N LEU A 180 -21.69 -10.65 12.61
CA LEU A 180 -20.71 -10.91 11.57
C LEU A 180 -19.40 -11.47 12.13
N ALA A 181 -18.96 -11.02 13.30
CA ALA A 181 -17.82 -11.59 14.01
C ALA A 181 -18.03 -13.10 14.27
N GLY A 182 -19.18 -13.46 14.84
CA GLY A 182 -19.56 -14.85 15.09
C GLY A 182 -19.59 -15.68 13.81
N ILE A 183 -20.21 -15.16 12.74
CA ILE A 183 -20.28 -15.87 11.46
C ILE A 183 -18.89 -16.18 10.91
N LEU A 184 -17.98 -15.20 10.90
CA LEU A 184 -16.63 -15.38 10.33
C LEU A 184 -15.76 -16.31 11.18
N LEU A 185 -15.78 -16.18 12.51
CA LEU A 185 -14.97 -17.02 13.40
C LEU A 185 -15.49 -18.46 13.46
N CYS A 186 -16.82 -18.65 13.44
CA CYS A 186 -17.47 -19.96 13.45
C CYS A 186 -17.66 -20.55 12.04
N TRP A 187 -17.12 -19.92 11.00
CA TRP A 187 -17.32 -20.39 9.64
C TRP A 187 -16.68 -21.75 9.44
N LYS A 188 -17.38 -22.66 8.76
CA LYS A 188 -17.00 -24.08 8.64
C LYS A 188 -15.64 -24.34 7.99
N THR A 189 -15.12 -23.41 7.20
CA THR A 189 -13.81 -23.49 6.54
C THR A 189 -12.75 -22.57 7.17
N ASN A 190 -13.03 -21.98 8.34
CA ASN A 190 -12.05 -21.18 9.07
C ASN A 190 -10.97 -22.06 9.73
N MET A 191 -9.72 -21.89 9.30
CA MET A 191 -8.56 -22.66 9.75
C MET A 191 -7.68 -21.92 10.77
N ALA A 192 -8.05 -20.70 11.18
CA ALA A 192 -7.21 -19.89 12.08
C ALA A 192 -6.94 -20.56 13.43
N ALA A 193 -7.88 -21.37 13.93
CA ALA A 193 -7.74 -22.11 15.18
C ALA A 193 -6.81 -23.34 15.09
N GLU A 194 -6.49 -23.83 13.89
CA GLU A 194 -5.60 -24.98 13.69
C GLU A 194 -4.13 -24.58 13.51
N ALA A 195 -3.86 -23.30 13.20
CA ALA A 195 -2.52 -22.79 12.92
C ALA A 195 -1.68 -22.50 14.19
N SER A 196 -2.26 -22.60 15.39
CA SER A 196 -1.57 -22.30 16.66
C SER A 196 -0.82 -23.49 17.28
N ASP A 197 -0.94 -24.71 16.73
CA ASP A 197 -0.31 -25.93 17.27
C ASP A 197 0.67 -26.56 16.27
N VAL A 198 1.76 -25.86 15.90
CA VAL A 198 2.95 -26.51 15.31
C VAL A 198 4.23 -25.85 15.84
N GLU A 199 4.52 -26.06 17.12
CA GLU A 199 5.91 -26.15 17.59
C GLU A 199 6.11 -27.57 18.12
N GLN A 200 6.47 -28.51 17.24
CA GLN A 200 7.12 -29.73 17.70
C GLN A 200 8.57 -29.37 18.05
N VAL A 201 8.78 -29.00 19.30
CA VAL A 201 10.10 -29.10 19.92
C VAL A 201 10.29 -30.59 20.23
N GLU A 202 11.12 -31.26 19.42
CA GLU A 202 11.73 -32.51 19.86
C GLU A 202 12.66 -32.17 21.03
N ASP A 203 12.31 -32.60 22.24
CA ASP A 203 13.33 -32.81 23.26
C ASP A 203 12.97 -33.97 24.19
N THR A 204 14.01 -34.75 24.43
CA THR A 204 14.11 -36.05 25.10
C THR A 204 13.82 -36.02 26.61
N ASP A 205 13.13 -37.06 27.07
CA ASP A 205 13.17 -37.74 28.37
C ASP A 205 13.67 -36.98 29.62
N ASN A 206 12.77 -36.75 30.60
CA ASN A 206 12.88 -37.35 31.94
C ASN A 206 11.64 -37.14 32.83
N GLU A 207 11.34 -38.17 33.62
CA GLU A 207 10.24 -38.32 34.60
C GLU A 207 10.36 -37.38 35.82
N ASP A 208 9.26 -36.71 36.22
CA ASP A 208 8.46 -37.00 37.44
C ASP A 208 7.56 -35.80 37.86
N ASP A 209 6.26 -36.12 38.02
CA ASP A 209 5.19 -35.51 38.83
C ASP A 209 4.87 -33.99 38.83
N VAL A 210 3.70 -33.61 38.30
CA VAL A 210 2.40 -33.52 39.01
C VAL A 210 1.27 -33.23 37.99
N VAL A 211 0.24 -34.06 38.04
CA VAL A 211 -0.96 -34.06 37.18
C VAL A 211 -1.92 -32.90 37.51
N ILE A 212 -2.24 -32.05 36.53
CA ILE A 212 -3.58 -31.47 36.35
C ILE A 212 -4.03 -31.76 34.92
N VAL A 213 -4.67 -32.91 34.72
CA VAL A 213 -5.25 -33.34 33.45
C VAL A 213 -6.67 -32.80 33.34
N GLY A 214 -6.86 -31.87 32.41
CA GLY A 214 -8.13 -31.60 31.73
C GLY A 214 -7.90 -31.79 30.24
N SER A 215 -7.83 -33.05 29.81
CA SER A 215 -7.53 -33.49 28.45
C SER A 215 -8.53 -32.94 27.42
N ARG A 216 -8.03 -32.18 26.44
CA ARG A 216 -8.74 -31.88 25.19
C ARG A 216 -8.59 -33.08 24.25
N GLN A 217 -9.51 -34.04 24.33
CA GLN A 217 -9.78 -34.94 23.21
C GLN A 217 -11.11 -34.53 22.60
N ARG A 218 -11.07 -33.99 21.37
CA ARG A 218 -12.24 -33.81 20.53
C ARG A 218 -12.24 -34.94 19.51
N GLU A 219 -13.34 -35.69 19.47
CA GLU A 219 -13.51 -36.88 18.64
C GLU A 219 -13.38 -36.54 17.14
N ARG A 220 -12.61 -37.39 16.46
CA ARG A 220 -12.34 -37.38 15.03
C ARG A 220 -13.61 -37.69 14.25
N TRP A 221 -14.08 -36.74 13.45
CA TRP A 221 -15.07 -37.01 12.40
C TRP A 221 -14.30 -37.48 11.16
N ASP A 222 -14.43 -38.77 10.84
CA ASP A 222 -13.89 -39.36 9.61
C ASP A 222 -14.64 -38.80 8.38
N MET A 223 -14.16 -37.70 7.81
CA MET A 223 -14.38 -37.40 6.39
C MET A 223 -13.19 -37.91 5.59
N LYS A 224 -13.46 -38.80 4.63
CA LYS A 224 -12.48 -39.35 3.68
C LYS A 224 -11.52 -38.26 3.19
N GLU A 225 -10.23 -38.49 3.43
CA GLU A 225 -9.12 -37.73 2.87
C GLU A 225 -9.31 -37.50 1.37
N SER A 226 -9.72 -36.29 1.04
CA SER A 226 -9.57 -35.76 -0.31
C SER A 226 -8.21 -35.09 -0.33
N LYS A 227 -7.26 -35.64 -1.10
CA LYS A 227 -5.89 -35.12 -1.26
C LYS A 227 -5.87 -33.59 -1.32
N VAL A 228 -5.45 -32.98 -0.20
CA VAL A 228 -5.22 -31.54 -0.08
C VAL A 228 -4.08 -31.18 -1.04
N HIS A 229 -4.44 -30.65 -2.19
CA HIS A 229 -3.50 -29.83 -2.96
C HIS A 229 -3.28 -28.57 -2.13
N SER A 230 -2.03 -28.16 -1.94
CA SER A 230 -1.71 -26.89 -1.29
C SER A 230 -2.54 -25.79 -1.93
N ALA A 231 -3.41 -25.14 -1.16
CA ALA A 231 -4.24 -24.05 -1.66
C ALA A 231 -3.32 -22.91 -2.12
N THR A 232 -3.07 -22.85 -3.42
CA THR A 232 -2.53 -21.67 -4.07
C THR A 232 -3.55 -20.54 -3.93
N ASN A 233 -3.10 -19.28 -3.93
CA ASN A 233 -3.94 -18.07 -3.89
C ASN A 233 -5.00 -17.97 -5.02
N ASP A 234 -5.13 -18.98 -5.89
CA ASP A 234 -5.97 -19.04 -7.07
C ASP A 234 -7.49 -18.98 -6.77
N HIS A 235 -7.93 -19.37 -5.58
CA HIS A 235 -9.37 -19.41 -5.25
C HIS A 235 -9.96 -18.10 -4.70
N LYS A 236 -9.12 -17.21 -4.16
CA LYS A 236 -9.57 -15.94 -3.55
C LYS A 236 -10.15 -14.98 -4.60
N TYR A 237 -9.63 -15.07 -5.83
CA TYR A 237 -9.75 -14.06 -6.87
C TYR A 237 -9.72 -14.66 -8.28
N SER A 238 -10.26 -15.85 -8.54
CA SER A 238 -10.18 -16.47 -9.88
C SER A 238 -10.60 -15.54 -11.03
N SER A 239 -11.61 -14.68 -10.81
CA SER A 239 -12.04 -13.62 -11.74
C SER A 239 -11.15 -12.37 -11.71
N LEU A 240 -10.65 -11.95 -10.55
CA LEU A 240 -9.73 -10.80 -10.48
C LEU A 240 -8.36 -11.15 -11.10
N LEU A 241 -7.84 -12.37 -10.90
CA LEU A 241 -6.64 -12.87 -11.57
C LEU A 241 -6.86 -12.99 -13.09
N SER A 242 -8.04 -13.42 -13.56
CA SER A 242 -8.34 -13.47 -14.99
C SER A 242 -8.42 -12.07 -15.61
N VAL A 243 -9.09 -11.13 -14.93
CA VAL A 243 -9.21 -9.73 -15.36
C VAL A 243 -7.86 -9.03 -15.36
N VAL A 244 -7.09 -9.16 -14.28
CA VAL A 244 -5.75 -8.57 -14.15
C VAL A 244 -4.80 -9.11 -15.22
N SER A 245 -4.87 -10.42 -15.50
CA SER A 245 -4.06 -11.05 -16.54
C SER A 245 -4.42 -10.60 -17.97
N ALA A 246 -5.57 -9.94 -18.17
CA ALA A 246 -6.00 -9.41 -19.46
C ALA A 246 -5.68 -7.90 -19.62
N MET A 247 -5.36 -7.21 -18.53
CA MET A 247 -5.08 -5.78 -18.52
C MET A 247 -3.60 -5.51 -18.82
N SER A 248 -3.33 -4.46 -19.58
CA SER A 248 -1.96 -3.97 -19.73
C SER A 248 -1.43 -3.39 -18.41
N LEU A 249 -0.09 -3.38 -18.24
CA LEU A 249 0.56 -2.75 -17.08
C LEU A 249 0.07 -1.32 -16.83
N GLN A 250 -0.15 -0.56 -17.91
CA GLN A 250 -0.64 0.82 -17.85
C GLN A 250 -2.09 0.92 -17.37
N GLU A 251 -2.94 -0.05 -17.71
CA GLU A 251 -4.32 -0.09 -17.21
C GLU A 251 -4.39 -0.49 -15.74
N LEU A 252 -3.52 -1.41 -15.29
CA LEU A 252 -3.42 -1.78 -13.88
C LEU A 252 -2.97 -0.60 -13.03
N ILE A 253 -1.91 0.09 -13.46
CA ILE A 253 -1.39 1.29 -12.80
C ILE A 253 -2.45 2.40 -12.80
N GLY A 254 -3.11 2.64 -13.93
CA GLY A 254 -4.17 3.64 -14.05
C GLY A 254 -5.36 3.35 -13.12
N GLY A 255 -5.85 2.10 -13.09
CA GLY A 255 -6.97 1.71 -12.24
C GLY A 255 -6.63 1.83 -10.74
N LEU A 256 -5.41 1.45 -10.34
CA LEU A 256 -4.98 1.56 -8.93
C LEU A 256 -4.98 3.02 -8.48
N PHE A 257 -4.51 3.93 -9.33
CA PHE A 257 -4.44 5.34 -8.99
C PHE A 257 -5.79 6.03 -9.03
N GLN A 258 -6.67 5.62 -9.94
CA GLN A 258 -8.04 6.09 -9.92
C GLN A 258 -8.75 5.67 -8.63
N TYR A 259 -8.60 4.40 -8.21
CA TYR A 259 -9.10 3.94 -6.92
C TYR A 259 -8.56 4.79 -5.77
N ILE A 260 -7.24 5.02 -5.72
CA ILE A 260 -6.61 5.85 -4.69
C ILE A 260 -7.20 7.26 -4.68
N GLN A 261 -7.41 7.90 -5.84
CA GLN A 261 -7.97 9.25 -5.93
C GLN A 261 -9.46 9.33 -5.54
N GLN A 262 -10.22 8.25 -5.69
CA GLN A 262 -11.64 8.21 -5.33
C GLN A 262 -11.89 8.14 -3.82
N ILE A 263 -10.90 7.69 -3.04
CA ILE A 263 -11.02 7.64 -1.58
C ILE A 263 -11.08 9.07 -1.04
N ASN A 264 -12.21 9.46 -0.45
CA ASN A 264 -12.44 10.81 0.06
C ASN A 264 -12.88 10.84 1.54
N CYS A 265 -12.98 9.69 2.19
CA CYS A 265 -13.34 9.60 3.61
C CYS A 265 -12.21 10.21 4.47
N ALA A 266 -12.55 11.22 5.28
CA ALA A 266 -11.58 11.97 6.07
C ALA A 266 -10.74 11.09 7.01
N GLU A 267 -11.36 10.08 7.62
CA GLU A 267 -10.67 9.12 8.48
C GLU A 267 -9.69 8.25 7.68
N THR A 268 -10.14 7.68 6.56
CA THR A 268 -9.30 6.87 5.67
C THR A 268 -8.15 7.66 5.08
N LEU A 269 -8.34 8.95 4.80
CA LEU A 269 -7.32 9.84 4.25
C LEU A 269 -6.14 10.04 5.21
N GLU A 270 -6.36 9.97 6.52
CA GLU A 270 -5.30 10.12 7.53
C GLU A 270 -4.60 8.78 7.85
N ASN A 271 -5.09 7.65 7.34
CA ASN A 271 -4.46 6.34 7.53
C ASN A 271 -3.05 6.31 6.90
N ILE A 272 -2.08 5.82 7.66
CA ILE A 272 -0.70 5.67 7.21
C ILE A 272 -0.57 4.42 6.34
N TRP A 273 -0.25 4.61 5.07
CA TRP A 273 -0.09 3.55 4.08
C TRP A 273 1.36 3.16 3.84
N VAL A 274 2.30 4.10 4.02
CA VAL A 274 3.74 3.83 3.91
C VAL A 274 4.48 4.38 5.11
N GLN A 275 5.22 3.52 5.82
CA GLN A 275 6.01 3.90 6.97
C GLN A 275 7.41 3.27 6.93
N SER A 276 8.39 4.06 7.37
CA SER A 276 9.75 3.61 7.65
C SER A 276 10.28 4.34 8.87
N SER A 277 10.64 3.62 9.93
CA SER A 277 11.08 4.19 11.21
C SER A 277 12.57 4.56 11.22
N ARG A 278 13.38 4.00 10.32
CA ARG A 278 14.84 4.21 10.27
C ARG A 278 15.30 4.74 8.91
N PRO A 279 16.37 5.56 8.86
CA PRO A 279 17.14 6.12 9.98
C PRO A 279 16.39 7.16 10.81
N HIS A 280 15.33 7.77 10.28
CA HIS A 280 14.38 8.60 11.02
C HIS A 280 12.96 8.29 10.57
N THR A 281 11.97 8.48 11.42
CA THR A 281 10.59 8.12 11.09
C THR A 281 10.03 8.96 9.94
N ILE A 282 9.55 8.30 8.89
CA ILE A 282 8.74 8.88 7.83
C ILE A 282 7.43 8.11 7.79
N LYS A 283 6.31 8.85 7.83
CA LYS A 283 4.95 8.32 7.72
C LYS A 283 4.23 9.05 6.59
N LEU A 284 3.69 8.30 5.64
CA LEU A 284 2.90 8.82 4.53
C LEU A 284 1.46 8.36 4.72
N SER A 285 0.56 9.31 4.99
CA SER A 285 -0.87 9.06 4.96
C SER A 285 -1.38 8.92 3.53
N LEU A 286 -2.55 8.33 3.36
CA LEU A 286 -3.20 8.25 2.05
C LEU A 286 -3.38 9.64 1.42
N LYS A 287 -3.73 10.66 2.20
CA LYS A 287 -3.82 12.06 1.75
C LYS A 287 -2.49 12.58 1.20
N THR A 288 -1.38 12.30 1.88
CA THR A 288 -0.05 12.67 1.41
C THR A 288 0.30 11.92 0.11
N LEU A 289 -0.06 10.65 0.00
CA LEU A 289 0.14 9.86 -1.23
C LEU A 289 -0.72 10.36 -2.41
N GLN A 290 -1.98 10.72 -2.16
CA GLN A 290 -2.84 11.35 -3.17
C GLN A 290 -2.26 12.67 -3.68
N SER A 291 -1.63 13.45 -2.80
CA SER A 291 -1.01 14.73 -3.19
C SER A 291 0.07 14.59 -4.27
N VAL A 292 0.70 13.42 -4.40
CA VAL A 292 1.66 13.12 -5.47
C VAL A 292 1.01 13.21 -6.86
N LEU A 293 -0.27 12.84 -6.97
CA LEU A 293 -1.02 12.85 -8.23
C LEU A 293 -1.65 14.21 -8.57
N ASN A 294 -1.61 15.18 -7.64
CA ASN A 294 -2.18 16.51 -7.85
C ASN A 294 -1.17 17.44 -8.52
N ASP A 295 -1.63 18.53 -9.15
CA ASP A 295 -0.75 19.50 -9.83
C ASP A 295 0.22 20.27 -8.91
N GLY A 296 0.11 20.10 -7.59
CA GLY A 296 0.96 20.77 -6.60
C GLY A 296 2.39 20.21 -6.50
N PRO A 297 3.27 20.90 -5.75
CA PRO A 297 4.64 20.45 -5.53
C PRO A 297 4.66 19.13 -4.75
N LEU A 298 5.66 18.30 -5.05
CA LEU A 298 5.86 17.03 -4.35
C LEU A 298 6.08 17.25 -2.86
N ASP A 299 5.44 16.43 -2.02
CA ASP A 299 5.65 16.46 -0.58
C ASP A 299 7.09 16.05 -0.19
N ARG A 300 7.64 16.68 0.86
CA ARG A 300 9.02 16.45 1.32
C ARG A 300 9.22 15.04 1.89
N ASN A 301 8.22 14.50 2.59
CA ASN A 301 8.29 13.15 3.14
C ASN A 301 8.13 12.11 2.04
N CYS A 302 7.28 12.35 1.03
CA CYS A 302 7.24 11.53 -0.18
C CYS A 302 8.61 11.47 -0.86
N PHE A 303 9.26 12.62 -1.05
CA PHE A 303 10.60 12.67 -1.63
C PHE A 303 11.63 11.89 -0.79
N ASN A 304 11.70 12.15 0.52
CA ASN A 304 12.64 11.47 1.42
C ASN A 304 12.41 9.95 1.45
N MET A 305 11.15 9.49 1.46
CA MET A 305 10.82 8.07 1.40
C MET A 305 11.30 7.43 0.09
N ALA A 306 11.15 8.12 -1.04
CA ALA A 306 11.63 7.63 -2.33
C ALA A 306 13.16 7.49 -2.39
N ILE A 307 13.90 8.45 -1.82
CA ILE A 307 15.37 8.35 -1.70
C ILE A 307 15.77 7.18 -0.80
N ARG A 308 15.10 7.04 0.34
CA ARG A 308 15.34 5.94 1.27
C ARG A 308 15.12 4.58 0.64
N LYS A 309 13.99 4.40 -0.04
CA LYS A 309 13.69 3.17 -0.78
C LYS A 309 14.78 2.86 -1.80
N PHE A 310 15.14 3.84 -2.63
CA PHE A 310 16.19 3.67 -3.63
C PHE A 310 17.53 3.24 -3.02
N MET A 311 17.93 3.85 -1.90
CA MET A 311 19.17 3.47 -1.21
C MET A 311 19.10 2.06 -0.62
N TYR A 312 17.96 1.66 -0.03
CA TYR A 312 17.79 0.28 0.45
C TYR A 312 17.82 -0.76 -0.67
N GLU A 313 17.21 -0.49 -1.83
CA GLU A 313 17.25 -1.38 -2.99
C GLU A 313 18.68 -1.55 -3.52
N ASN A 314 19.44 -0.46 -3.65
CA ASN A 314 20.85 -0.53 -4.05
C ASN A 314 21.65 -1.37 -3.06
N VAL A 315 21.43 -1.17 -1.76
CA VAL A 315 22.10 -1.93 -0.71
C VAL A 315 21.71 -3.42 -0.75
N GLN A 316 20.47 -3.78 -1.00
CA GLN A 316 20.07 -5.17 -1.16
C GLN A 316 20.66 -5.81 -2.43
N SER A 317 20.78 -5.04 -3.52
CA SER A 317 21.41 -5.51 -4.76
C SER A 317 22.91 -5.81 -4.58
N LEU A 318 23.61 -5.11 -3.68
CA LEU A 318 25.00 -5.44 -3.30
C LEU A 318 25.12 -6.89 -2.84
N HIS A 319 24.24 -7.31 -1.93
CA HIS A 319 24.27 -8.66 -1.36
C HIS A 319 24.04 -9.74 -2.43
N LYS A 320 23.39 -9.39 -3.54
CA LYS A 320 23.10 -10.32 -4.65
C LYS A 320 24.20 -10.31 -5.72
N THR A 321 24.77 -9.15 -6.05
CA THR A 321 25.64 -8.96 -7.23
C THR A 321 27.12 -8.77 -6.90
N SER A 322 27.47 -8.48 -5.64
CA SER A 322 28.83 -8.11 -5.21
C SER A 322 29.45 -6.90 -5.92
N GLU A 323 28.66 -6.14 -6.70
CA GLU A 323 29.07 -4.82 -7.19
C GLU A 323 29.26 -3.86 -6.01
N ALA A 324 30.01 -2.76 -6.14
CA ALA A 324 30.16 -1.78 -5.06
C ALA A 324 29.12 -0.65 -5.17
N ILE A 325 28.64 -0.10 -4.05
CA ILE A 325 27.83 1.13 -4.07
C ILE A 325 28.76 2.26 -4.46
N THR A 326 28.59 2.76 -5.68
CA THR A 326 29.37 3.88 -6.20
C THR A 326 28.72 5.23 -5.91
N LYS A 327 27.47 5.27 -5.46
CA LYS A 327 26.71 6.50 -5.27
C LYS A 327 25.96 6.50 -3.93
N HIS A 328 26.16 7.56 -3.15
CA HIS A 328 25.45 7.79 -1.90
C HIS A 328 24.48 8.96 -2.05
N CYS A 329 23.20 8.72 -1.78
CA CYS A 329 22.18 9.77 -1.83
C CYS A 329 21.89 10.27 -0.42
N LEU A 330 21.87 11.59 -0.24
CA LEU A 330 21.27 12.22 0.92
C LEU A 330 19.78 12.46 0.65
N ASP A 331 18.99 12.64 1.70
CA ASP A 331 17.64 13.19 1.57
C ASP A 331 17.58 14.66 2.04
N LEU A 332 16.38 15.21 2.11
CA LEU A 332 16.19 16.60 2.50
C LEU A 332 16.49 16.87 3.99
N GLN A 333 16.77 15.87 4.83
CA GLN A 333 17.20 16.12 6.21
C GLN A 333 18.51 16.88 6.25
N PHE A 334 19.47 16.54 5.39
CA PHE A 334 20.74 17.28 5.30
C PHE A 334 20.48 18.75 4.95
N TRP A 335 19.69 19.02 3.91
CA TRP A 335 19.35 20.41 3.54
C TRP A 335 18.63 21.15 4.67
N THR A 336 17.73 20.47 5.38
CA THR A 336 17.03 21.02 6.55
C THR A 336 17.98 21.31 7.71
N ALA A 337 18.97 20.45 7.95
CA ALA A 337 20.00 20.60 8.98
C ALA A 337 20.87 21.84 8.78
N THR A 338 21.06 22.28 7.53
CA THR A 338 21.78 23.53 7.25
C THR A 338 21.03 24.78 7.76
N GLY A 339 19.71 24.67 7.95
CA GLY A 339 18.82 25.78 8.30
C GLY A 339 18.92 26.98 7.36
N PHE A 340 19.16 26.73 6.07
CA PHE A 340 19.22 27.77 5.04
C PHE A 340 17.95 28.63 5.06
N GLY A 341 18.10 29.95 5.21
CA GLY A 341 16.99 30.90 5.26
C GLY A 341 16.25 30.96 6.60
N ILE A 342 16.71 30.22 7.62
CA ILE A 342 16.17 30.26 8.98
C ILE A 342 17.10 31.10 9.86
N SER A 343 16.52 31.94 10.72
CA SER A 343 17.30 32.74 11.69
C SER A 343 18.04 31.81 12.67
N PRO A 344 19.30 32.11 13.04
CA PRO A 344 20.07 31.42 14.08
C PRO A 344 19.31 31.09 15.37
N MET A 345 18.35 31.95 15.76
CA MET A 345 17.54 31.76 16.97
C MET A 345 16.54 30.60 16.87
N PHE A 346 16.21 30.15 15.66
CA PHE A 346 15.26 29.05 15.41
C PHE A 346 15.94 27.81 14.82
N HIS A 347 17.28 27.78 14.77
CA HIS A 347 18.00 26.58 14.37
C HIS A 347 17.73 25.48 15.38
N LYS A 348 17.14 24.38 14.90
CA LYS A 348 17.08 23.14 15.66
C LYS A 348 18.47 22.52 15.66
N ASP A 349 18.88 21.98 16.82
CA ASP A 349 20.09 21.18 16.92
C ASP A 349 19.85 19.85 16.19
N ILE A 350 20.30 19.77 14.94
CA ILE A 350 20.14 18.59 14.08
C ILE A 350 21.51 17.94 13.96
N ASP A 351 21.55 16.62 14.16
CA ASP A 351 22.75 15.82 13.95
C ASP A 351 23.18 15.85 12.47
N LEU A 352 24.04 16.81 12.16
CA LEU A 352 24.57 17.05 10.83
C LEU A 352 25.39 15.85 10.34
N ALA A 353 26.14 15.19 11.22
CA ALA A 353 26.93 14.01 10.87
C ALA A 353 26.02 12.80 10.60
N GLY A 354 24.98 12.62 11.40
CA GLY A 354 23.92 11.63 11.16
C GLY A 354 23.19 11.84 9.84
N SER A 355 23.02 13.09 9.38
CA SER A 355 22.35 13.41 8.13
C SER A 355 23.12 13.03 6.85
N VAL A 356 24.45 12.85 6.96
CA VAL A 356 25.33 12.35 5.87
C VAL A 356 25.77 10.90 6.09
N GLY A 357 25.30 10.29 7.18
CA GLY A 357 25.66 8.93 7.57
C GLY A 357 24.95 7.86 6.74
N SER A 358 25.35 6.60 6.96
CA SER A 358 24.71 5.47 6.28
C SER A 358 23.23 5.31 6.68
N TRP A 359 22.42 4.84 5.73
CA TRP A 359 20.97 4.61 5.81
C TRP A 359 20.55 3.44 6.74
N SER A 360 21.32 3.14 7.80
CA SER A 360 21.16 2.05 8.79
C SER A 360 21.51 0.62 8.32
N LYS A 361 21.75 -0.27 9.30
CA LYS A 361 22.13 -1.72 9.30
C LYS A 361 23.30 -2.16 8.40
N ILE A 362 23.59 -1.48 7.31
CA ILE A 362 24.60 -1.89 6.35
C ILE A 362 25.62 -0.76 6.25
N HIS A 363 26.82 -1.07 6.74
CA HIS A 363 27.95 -0.16 6.75
C HIS A 363 28.60 -0.16 5.35
N HIS A 364 27.93 0.42 4.34
CA HIS A 364 28.68 0.83 3.15
C HIS A 364 29.46 2.10 3.50
N GLU A 365 30.74 2.13 3.14
CA GLU A 365 31.59 3.26 3.47
C GLU A 365 31.29 4.42 2.52
N VAL A 366 30.61 5.46 3.01
CA VAL A 366 30.39 6.72 2.28
C VAL A 366 31.71 7.27 1.73
N ALA A 367 32.81 7.09 2.48
CA ALA A 367 34.17 7.41 2.05
C ALA A 367 34.60 6.78 0.71
N LYS A 368 34.09 5.58 0.38
CA LYS A 368 34.42 4.84 -0.85
C LYS A 368 33.47 5.12 -2.02
N CYS A 369 32.35 5.82 -1.80
CA CYS A 369 31.41 6.13 -2.88
C CYS A 369 32.05 7.10 -3.88
N LYS A 370 31.90 6.89 -5.19
CA LYS A 370 32.42 7.81 -6.23
C LYS A 370 31.70 9.15 -6.24
N SER A 371 30.38 9.13 -5.99
CA SER A 371 29.54 10.33 -6.01
C SER A 371 28.64 10.43 -4.79
N ILE A 372 28.40 11.67 -4.34
CA ILE A 372 27.39 12.00 -3.33
C ILE A 372 26.34 12.93 -3.96
N LEU A 373 25.07 12.56 -3.82
CA LEU A 373 23.94 13.25 -4.43
C LEU A 373 23.14 13.96 -3.33
N ILE A 374 23.05 15.28 -3.40
CA ILE A 374 22.49 16.17 -2.38
C ILE A 374 21.25 16.88 -2.96
N PRO A 375 20.04 16.43 -2.62
CA PRO A 375 18.82 17.11 -3.02
C PRO A 375 18.60 18.38 -2.19
N VAL A 376 18.06 19.41 -2.82
CA VAL A 376 17.79 20.71 -2.21
C VAL A 376 16.36 21.10 -2.53
N CYS A 377 15.59 21.50 -1.52
CA CYS A 377 14.20 21.93 -1.68
C CYS A 377 13.98 23.32 -1.08
N ALA A 378 13.56 24.28 -1.90
CA ALA A 378 13.23 25.63 -1.48
C ALA A 378 11.90 26.07 -2.10
N VAL A 379 10.92 26.44 -1.26
CA VAL A 379 9.59 26.93 -1.69
C VAL A 379 8.89 25.97 -2.67
N GLY A 380 8.98 24.66 -2.43
CA GLY A 380 8.37 23.63 -3.28
C GLY A 380 9.16 23.27 -4.54
N SER A 381 10.23 24.01 -4.88
CA SER A 381 11.12 23.70 -6.00
C SER A 381 12.31 22.85 -5.55
N TYR A 382 12.62 21.82 -6.34
CA TYR A 382 13.71 20.88 -6.09
C TYR A 382 14.83 21.07 -7.10
N ILE A 383 16.08 21.00 -6.63
CA ILE A 383 17.29 20.91 -7.45
C ILE A 383 18.19 19.81 -6.89
N LEU A 384 19.18 19.39 -7.68
CA LEU A 384 20.14 18.36 -7.28
C LEU A 384 21.57 18.89 -7.41
N VAL A 385 22.34 18.75 -6.33
CA VAL A 385 23.79 18.94 -6.35
C VAL A 385 24.44 17.56 -6.32
N ILE A 386 25.39 17.30 -7.21
CA ILE A 386 26.13 16.04 -7.26
C ILE A 386 27.61 16.35 -7.11
N LEU A 387 28.23 15.73 -6.13
CA LEU A 387 29.67 15.81 -5.91
C LEU A 387 30.29 14.52 -6.44
N ASP A 388 31.25 14.64 -7.35
CA ASP A 388 32.00 13.52 -7.91
C ASP A 388 33.47 13.64 -7.52
N GLN A 389 33.94 12.77 -6.63
CA GLN A 389 35.30 12.86 -6.10
C GLN A 389 36.37 12.30 -7.05
N GLU A 390 36.00 11.49 -8.04
CA GLU A 390 36.93 10.91 -9.01
C GLU A 390 37.35 11.98 -10.03
N SER A 391 36.37 12.75 -10.53
CA SER A 391 36.57 13.86 -11.46
C SER A 391 36.76 15.22 -10.78
N ARG A 392 36.64 15.30 -9.45
CA ARG A 392 36.61 16.56 -8.67
C ARG A 392 35.68 17.59 -9.30
N THR A 393 34.43 17.16 -9.52
CA THR A 393 33.41 17.97 -10.20
C THR A 393 32.14 18.07 -9.35
N LEU A 394 31.62 19.28 -9.22
CA LEU A 394 30.30 19.59 -8.69
C LEU A 394 29.35 19.81 -9.87
N TYR A 395 28.32 18.98 -9.98
CA TYR A 395 27.23 19.16 -10.92
C TYR A 395 26.02 19.79 -10.21
N LEU A 396 25.41 20.80 -10.82
CA LEU A 396 24.14 21.36 -10.39
C LEU A 396 23.10 21.11 -11.46
N LEU A 397 22.11 20.28 -11.14
CA LEU A 397 21.00 19.93 -12.02
C LEU A 397 19.75 20.66 -11.52
N ASP A 398 19.28 21.64 -12.30
CA ASP A 398 18.06 22.39 -12.02
C ASP A 398 17.01 22.11 -13.11
N PRO A 399 15.92 21.38 -12.79
CA PRO A 399 14.81 21.19 -13.71
C PRO A 399 13.86 22.39 -13.76
N ASN A 400 13.99 23.38 -12.87
CA ASN A 400 13.05 24.49 -12.83
C ASN A 400 13.34 25.50 -13.96
N PRO A 401 12.33 26.25 -14.42
CA PRO A 401 12.56 27.34 -15.36
C PRO A 401 13.53 28.35 -14.76
N LEU A 402 14.32 28.98 -15.63
CA LEU A 402 15.23 30.05 -15.21
C LEU A 402 14.40 31.25 -14.75
N ASN A 403 14.65 31.73 -13.54
CA ASN A 403 14.00 32.95 -13.07
C ASN A 403 14.61 34.15 -13.83
N PRO A 404 13.78 35.01 -14.47
CA PRO A 404 14.25 36.13 -15.29
C PRO A 404 15.25 37.07 -14.60
N ILE A 405 15.18 37.20 -13.28
CA ILE A 405 16.12 38.03 -12.49
C ILE A 405 17.58 37.57 -12.68
N TYR A 406 17.78 36.28 -12.98
CA TYR A 406 19.10 35.68 -13.19
C TYR A 406 19.44 35.45 -14.66
N GLU A 407 18.68 36.00 -15.62
CA GLU A 407 18.91 35.77 -17.06
C GLU A 407 20.34 36.16 -17.49
N ASN A 408 20.82 37.30 -17.01
CA ASN A 408 22.18 37.79 -17.30
C ASN A 408 23.28 37.08 -16.50
N ASN A 409 22.93 36.44 -15.40
CA ASN A 409 23.89 35.70 -14.56
C ASN A 409 23.22 34.51 -13.85
N PRO A 410 22.99 33.39 -14.56
CA PRO A 410 22.24 32.25 -14.03
C PRO A 410 22.86 31.63 -12.78
N THR A 411 24.18 31.70 -12.63
CA THR A 411 24.91 31.08 -11.50
C THR A 411 24.62 31.77 -10.17
N MET A 412 24.28 33.07 -10.18
CA MET A 412 23.93 33.84 -8.98
C MET A 412 22.73 33.26 -8.22
N ARG A 413 21.84 32.55 -8.91
CA ARG A 413 20.70 31.83 -8.29
C ARG A 413 21.15 30.80 -7.26
N TYR A 414 22.36 30.24 -7.43
CA TYR A 414 22.85 29.11 -6.67
C TYR A 414 23.95 29.47 -5.68
N THR A 415 24.66 30.58 -5.86
CA THR A 415 25.84 30.96 -5.06
C THR A 415 25.63 30.80 -3.56
N LYS A 416 24.56 31.38 -3.00
CA LYS A 416 24.27 31.29 -1.55
C LYS A 416 23.94 29.86 -1.11
N LYS A 417 23.23 29.10 -1.94
CA LYS A 417 22.85 27.71 -1.64
C LYS A 417 24.09 26.82 -1.65
N LEU A 418 24.94 26.97 -2.66
CA LEU A 418 26.18 26.21 -2.82
C LEU A 418 27.15 26.49 -1.67
N LEU A 419 27.43 27.76 -1.35
CA LEU A 419 28.27 28.12 -0.20
C LEU A 419 27.79 27.48 1.11
N ASN A 420 26.47 27.46 1.30
CA ASN A 420 25.88 26.85 2.48
C ASN A 420 26.02 25.31 2.46
N ILE A 421 25.78 24.68 1.31
CA ILE A 421 25.94 23.23 1.13
C ILE A 421 27.39 22.84 1.37
N THR A 422 28.37 23.50 0.73
CA THR A 422 29.79 23.13 0.84
C THR A 422 30.31 23.27 2.26
N ASN A 423 29.98 24.37 2.96
CA ASN A 423 30.36 24.56 4.36
C ASN A 423 29.79 23.47 5.29
N TYR A 424 28.47 23.24 5.24
CA TYR A 424 27.83 22.26 6.11
C TYR A 424 28.21 20.82 5.74
N PHE A 425 28.35 20.54 4.45
CA PHE A 425 28.79 19.22 3.98
C PHE A 425 30.20 18.90 4.47
N ASN A 426 31.16 19.83 4.32
CA ASN A 426 32.52 19.64 4.79
C ASN A 426 32.56 19.39 6.31
N ARG A 427 31.80 20.18 7.09
CA ARG A 427 31.67 19.96 8.54
C ARG A 427 31.10 18.58 8.88
N ALA A 428 30.08 18.14 8.15
CA ALA A 428 29.47 16.82 8.33
C ALA A 428 30.47 15.70 8.02
N MET A 429 31.17 15.79 6.89
CA MET A 429 32.11 14.77 6.41
C MET A 429 33.38 14.70 7.26
N CYS A 430 33.84 15.81 7.83
CA CYS A 430 34.94 15.80 8.81
C CYS A 430 34.63 14.93 10.04
N VAL A 431 33.37 14.82 10.42
CA VAL A 431 32.93 13.95 11.53
C VAL A 431 32.63 12.54 11.04
N ALA A 432 31.87 12.42 9.95
CA ALA A 432 31.37 11.13 9.47
C ALA A 432 32.46 10.25 8.81
N CYS A 433 33.43 10.85 8.12
CA CYS A 433 34.48 10.16 7.36
C CYS A 433 35.81 10.95 7.39
N PRO A 434 36.44 11.12 8.57
CA PRO A 434 37.66 11.91 8.72
C PRO A 434 38.79 11.37 7.84
N GLY A 435 39.53 12.27 7.18
CA GLY A 435 40.67 11.93 6.33
C GLY A 435 40.30 11.37 4.94
N SER A 436 39.01 11.28 4.61
CA SER A 436 38.57 10.96 3.25
C SER A 436 38.67 12.18 2.32
N ARG A 437 38.64 11.96 0.99
CA ARG A 437 38.61 13.07 0.02
C ARG A 437 37.37 13.95 0.11
N TRP A 438 36.32 13.48 0.78
CA TRP A 438 35.12 14.26 1.05
C TRP A 438 35.32 15.40 2.06
N THR A 439 36.50 15.48 2.70
CA THR A 439 36.88 16.62 3.56
C THR A 439 37.70 17.67 2.82
N GLU A 440 37.94 17.49 1.51
CA GLU A 440 38.61 18.51 0.67
C GLU A 440 37.72 19.75 0.47
N ASP A 441 38.34 20.86 0.11
CA ASP A 441 37.60 22.09 -0.22
C ASP A 441 36.88 21.94 -1.57
N ILE A 442 35.58 21.67 -1.52
CA ILE A 442 34.70 21.51 -2.68
C ILE A 442 34.59 22.80 -3.50
N ASP A 443 34.80 23.98 -2.90
CA ASP A 443 34.72 25.25 -3.65
C ASP A 443 35.84 25.37 -4.71
N LEU A 444 36.88 24.52 -4.62
CA LEU A 444 37.97 24.41 -5.60
C LEU A 444 37.68 23.41 -6.73
N TRP A 445 36.56 22.68 -6.66
CA TRP A 445 36.19 21.68 -7.65
C TRP A 445 35.65 22.34 -8.92
N ARG A 446 35.67 21.60 -10.04
CA ARG A 446 35.07 22.09 -11.29
C ARG A 446 33.55 22.18 -11.13
N HIS A 447 32.93 23.31 -11.44
CA HIS A 447 31.48 23.46 -11.39
C HIS A 447 30.85 23.31 -12.78
N ILE A 448 29.86 22.43 -12.91
CA ILE A 448 29.07 22.21 -14.13
C ILE A 448 27.59 22.44 -13.82
N TYR A 449 26.97 23.41 -14.50
CA TYR A 449 25.56 23.71 -14.36
C TYR A 449 24.78 23.08 -15.52
N VAL A 450 23.87 22.18 -15.20
CA VAL A 450 23.00 21.48 -16.15
C VAL A 450 21.58 21.99 -15.94
N THR A 451 21.14 22.89 -16.80
CA THR A 451 19.76 23.39 -16.81
C THR A 451 18.94 22.57 -17.77
N ASN A 452 17.91 21.90 -17.27
CA ASN A 452 16.94 21.18 -18.10
C ASN A 452 15.52 21.65 -17.74
N PRO A 453 15.18 22.91 -18.08
CA PRO A 453 14.00 23.57 -17.55
C PRO A 453 12.72 22.87 -18.04
N VAL A 454 11.85 22.55 -17.10
CA VAL A 454 10.46 22.19 -17.38
C VAL A 454 9.55 23.40 -17.18
N ALA A 455 8.42 23.41 -17.89
CA ALA A 455 7.44 24.51 -17.76
C ALA A 455 6.81 24.57 -16.36
N ASP A 456 6.66 23.42 -15.70
CA ASP A 456 6.03 23.32 -14.38
C ASP A 456 7.05 22.94 -13.29
N SER A 457 7.33 23.88 -12.40
CA SER A 457 8.22 23.68 -11.24
C SER A 457 7.69 22.65 -10.24
N ASN A 458 6.39 22.34 -10.23
CA ASN A 458 5.80 21.36 -9.33
C ASN A 458 6.28 19.93 -9.63
N LEU A 459 6.81 19.69 -10.83
CA LEU A 459 7.41 18.42 -11.24
C LEU A 459 8.86 18.25 -10.82
N SER A 460 9.50 19.32 -10.35
CA SER A 460 10.92 19.31 -10.01
C SER A 460 11.27 18.21 -9.01
N GLY A 461 10.41 17.91 -8.03
CA GLY A 461 10.64 16.83 -7.06
C GLY A 461 10.69 15.44 -7.69
N CYS A 462 9.74 15.12 -8.58
CA CYS A 462 9.72 13.84 -9.29
C CYS A 462 10.91 13.72 -10.24
N LEU A 463 11.28 14.81 -10.92
CA LEU A 463 12.43 14.86 -11.82
C LEU A 463 13.76 14.72 -11.09
N VAL A 464 13.94 15.40 -9.96
CA VAL A 464 15.16 15.26 -9.15
C VAL A 464 15.31 13.83 -8.65
N HIS A 465 14.24 13.17 -8.20
CA HIS A 465 14.28 11.75 -7.87
C HIS A 465 14.72 10.90 -9.07
N LEU A 466 14.17 11.18 -10.26
CA LEU A 466 14.57 10.49 -11.49
C LEU A 466 16.04 10.73 -11.84
N PHE A 467 16.53 11.96 -11.70
CA PHE A 467 17.94 12.31 -11.91
C PHE A 467 18.86 11.53 -10.98
N MET A 468 18.49 11.41 -9.70
CA MET A 468 19.27 10.65 -8.72
C MET A 468 19.35 9.15 -9.08
N ARG A 469 18.26 8.58 -9.60
CA ARG A 469 18.23 7.18 -10.04
C ARG A 469 19.02 6.95 -11.32
N SER A 470 18.89 7.87 -12.28
CA SER A 470 19.49 7.80 -13.61
C SER A 470 20.93 8.28 -13.70
N TRP A 471 21.48 8.90 -12.65
CA TRP A 471 22.85 9.38 -12.64
C TRP A 471 23.85 8.21 -12.63
N LYS A 472 24.73 8.18 -13.63
CA LYS A 472 25.80 7.19 -13.73
C LYS A 472 26.97 7.78 -14.53
N ASP A 473 28.20 7.57 -14.05
CA ASP A 473 29.45 7.89 -14.77
C ASP A 473 29.49 9.32 -15.36
N GLY A 474 29.04 10.31 -14.58
CA GLY A 474 29.07 11.72 -14.98
C GLY A 474 27.95 12.15 -15.94
N ALA A 475 26.97 11.29 -16.21
CA ALA A 475 25.88 11.56 -17.14
C ALA A 475 24.50 11.14 -16.61
N LEU A 476 23.45 11.78 -17.16
CA LEU A 476 22.06 11.42 -16.92
C LEU A 476 21.57 10.44 -18.00
N HIS A 477 21.11 9.26 -17.57
CA HIS A 477 20.47 8.27 -18.44
C HIS A 477 18.97 8.20 -18.14
N LEU A 478 18.22 9.21 -18.62
CA LEU A 478 16.79 9.32 -18.34
C LEU A 478 15.98 8.29 -19.14
N PRO A 479 15.04 7.57 -18.51
CA PRO A 479 14.08 6.75 -19.25
C PRO A 479 13.11 7.66 -20.03
N SER A 480 12.55 7.13 -21.12
CA SER A 480 11.47 7.79 -21.84
C SER A 480 10.17 7.73 -21.04
N PHE A 481 9.49 8.86 -20.85
CA PHE A 481 8.13 8.93 -20.30
C PHE A 481 7.24 9.78 -21.21
N LYS A 482 5.95 9.45 -21.28
CA LYS A 482 5.02 10.03 -22.28
C LYS A 482 4.55 11.43 -21.90
N ASP A 483 4.25 11.64 -20.63
CA ASP A 483 3.71 12.89 -20.10
C ASP A 483 3.96 13.03 -18.59
N VAL A 484 3.47 14.15 -18.05
CA VAL A 484 3.58 14.54 -16.64
C VAL A 484 2.84 13.57 -15.71
N ASP A 485 1.67 13.11 -16.13
CA ASP A 485 0.83 12.21 -15.34
C ASP A 485 1.54 10.88 -15.14
N GLU A 486 2.15 10.35 -16.21
CA GLU A 486 2.92 9.12 -16.15
C GLU A 486 4.09 9.23 -15.17
N LEU A 487 4.79 10.37 -15.13
CA LEU A 487 5.89 10.57 -14.18
C LEU A 487 5.41 10.53 -12.71
N ARG A 488 4.32 11.23 -12.39
CA ARG A 488 3.73 11.24 -11.04
C ARG A 488 3.21 9.86 -10.64
N LYS A 489 2.56 9.17 -11.57
CA LYS A 489 2.07 7.79 -11.42
C LYS A 489 3.22 6.83 -11.12
N GLN A 490 4.31 6.87 -11.90
CA GLN A 490 5.48 6.03 -11.63
C GLN A 490 6.15 6.36 -10.30
N PHE A 491 6.18 7.64 -9.90
CA PHE A 491 6.70 8.05 -8.59
C PHE A 491 5.86 7.48 -7.44
N LEU A 492 4.53 7.62 -7.51
CA LEU A 492 3.63 7.07 -6.50
C LEU A 492 3.72 5.53 -6.44
N LEU A 493 3.79 4.88 -7.60
CA LEU A 493 3.99 3.43 -7.67
C LEU A 493 5.27 3.02 -6.96
N HIS A 494 6.36 3.76 -7.18
CA HIS A 494 7.63 3.51 -6.51
C HIS A 494 7.49 3.58 -4.99
N LEU A 495 6.73 4.53 -4.44
CA LEU A 495 6.47 4.61 -2.99
C LEU A 495 5.66 3.43 -2.46
N LEU A 496 4.58 3.06 -3.15
CA LEU A 496 3.68 1.98 -2.73
C LEU A 496 4.34 0.60 -2.76
N MET A 497 5.32 0.40 -3.65
CA MET A 497 6.09 -0.85 -3.77
C MET A 497 7.30 -0.90 -2.82
N TYR A 498 7.27 -0.21 -1.69
CA TYR A 498 8.35 -0.26 -0.71
C TYR A 498 8.36 -1.58 0.06
N GLU A 499 9.34 -2.45 -0.22
CA GLU A 499 9.42 -3.80 0.37
C GLU A 499 9.52 -3.81 1.89
N GLN A 500 10.16 -2.78 2.48
CA GLN A 500 10.34 -2.67 3.94
C GLN A 500 9.27 -1.79 4.58
N ASN A 501 8.08 -1.68 3.96
CA ASN A 501 6.98 -0.89 4.51
C ASN A 501 6.45 -1.52 5.81
N GLU A 502 6.70 -0.85 6.93
CA GLU A 502 6.36 -1.32 8.27
C GLU A 502 4.85 -1.39 8.54
N CYS A 503 4.05 -0.69 7.73
CA CYS A 503 2.60 -0.63 7.87
C CYS A 503 1.87 -1.15 6.61
N ALA A 504 2.47 -2.09 5.87
CA ALA A 504 1.87 -2.63 4.65
C ALA A 504 0.46 -3.21 4.87
N SER A 505 0.16 -3.75 6.06
CA SER A 505 -1.18 -4.25 6.41
C SER A 505 -2.28 -3.18 6.39
N ASN A 506 -1.93 -1.90 6.55
CA ASN A 506 -2.89 -0.80 6.50
C ASN A 506 -3.39 -0.52 5.07
N VAL A 507 -2.66 -0.99 4.05
CA VAL A 507 -3.09 -0.86 2.65
C VAL A 507 -4.16 -1.93 2.39
N PRO A 508 -5.33 -1.57 1.83
CA PRO A 508 -6.39 -2.52 1.52
C PRO A 508 -5.86 -3.72 0.73
N SER A 509 -6.32 -4.93 1.07
CA SER A 509 -5.79 -6.17 0.48
C SER A 509 -5.90 -6.17 -1.04
N GLY A 510 -7.03 -5.74 -1.60
CA GLY A 510 -7.17 -5.58 -3.05
C GLY A 510 -6.08 -4.69 -3.67
N ALA A 511 -5.74 -3.57 -3.04
CA ALA A 511 -4.69 -2.68 -3.53
C ALA A 511 -3.30 -3.34 -3.43
N ARG A 512 -3.04 -4.11 -2.36
CA ARG A 512 -1.81 -4.91 -2.23
C ARG A 512 -1.70 -5.99 -3.30
N ASP A 513 -2.79 -6.69 -3.57
CA ASP A 513 -2.84 -7.76 -4.58
C ASP A 513 -2.55 -7.17 -5.97
N PHE A 514 -3.09 -6.00 -6.30
CA PHE A 514 -2.76 -5.30 -7.54
C PHE A 514 -1.31 -4.82 -7.61
N LEU A 515 -0.74 -4.31 -6.50
CA LEU A 515 0.68 -3.98 -6.44
C LEU A 515 1.56 -5.21 -6.71
N HIS A 516 1.17 -6.37 -6.20
CA HIS A 516 1.85 -7.64 -6.47
C HIS A 516 1.72 -8.06 -7.95
N CYS A 517 0.54 -7.93 -8.55
CA CYS A 517 0.37 -8.20 -9.98
C CYS A 517 1.18 -7.24 -10.87
N ILE A 518 1.22 -5.95 -10.52
CA ILE A 518 2.05 -4.94 -11.20
C ILE A 518 3.54 -5.29 -11.08
N ALA A 519 3.98 -5.79 -9.93
CA ALA A 519 5.36 -6.25 -9.73
C ALA A 519 5.69 -7.41 -10.67
N ASN A 520 4.81 -8.40 -10.76
CA ASN A 520 5.01 -9.58 -11.60
C ASN A 520 4.94 -9.26 -13.10
N ALA A 521 4.11 -8.29 -13.52
CA ALA A 521 4.00 -7.88 -14.93
C ALA A 521 5.20 -7.04 -15.43
N LYS A 522 6.09 -6.60 -14.54
CA LYS A 522 7.31 -5.85 -14.91
C LYS A 522 8.50 -6.76 -15.23
N HIS A 523 8.40 -8.05 -14.93
CA HIS A 523 9.39 -9.09 -15.19
C HIS A 523 8.88 -10.06 -16.24
#